data_AF-A0A928PA10-F1
#
_entry.id   AF-A0A928PA10-F1
#
_cell.length_a   1.000
_cell.length_b   1.000
_cell.length_c   1.000
_cell.angle_alpha   90.00
_cell.angle_beta   90.00
_cell.angle_gamma   90.00
#
_symmetry.space_group_name_H-M   'P 1'
#
loop_
_entity.id
_entity.type
_entity.pdbx_description
1 polymer ?
#
loop_
_entity_poly.entity_id
_entity_poly.type
_entity_poly.pdbx_seq_one_letter_code
_entity_poly.pdbx_strand_id
1 'polypeptide(L)'
;MIEAKEQIEFFAAANTAEGFLSYFDEVFFAPRIERRYIIKGGPGTGKSSLMRLIARRAEQKGLIVEYYYCSSDTESLDGVIIGSRVAIFDGTAPHSYDTVLAGAQDEIINLGQFWDSEALEGRLSDIRALGARKKQAYSEAYGYLAAASAIRSVADGSVMACV
;
A
#
# COMPACT_ATOMS: atom_id res chain seq x y z
N MET A 1 -0.63 -34.30 2.53
CA MET A 1 0.25 -33.24 2.01
C MET A 1 -0.67 -32.12 1.58
N ILE A 2 -0.64 -30.97 2.26
CA ILE A 2 -1.39 -29.79 1.85
C ILE A 2 -0.52 -29.16 0.77
N GLU A 3 -0.95 -29.22 -0.49
CA GLU A 3 -0.31 -28.46 -1.55
C GLU A 3 -0.32 -26.99 -1.15
N ALA A 4 0.87 -26.38 -1.06
CA ALA A 4 0.99 -24.95 -0.87
C ALA A 4 0.37 -24.29 -2.10
N LYS A 5 -0.82 -23.72 -1.96
CA LYS A 5 -1.40 -22.83 -2.98
C LYS A 5 -0.39 -21.72 -3.21
N GLU A 6 0.09 -21.55 -4.44
CA GLU A 6 0.92 -20.41 -4.80
C GLU A 6 0.15 -19.13 -4.47
N GLN A 7 0.70 -18.34 -3.55
CA GLN A 7 0.17 -17.03 -3.22
C GLN A 7 0.65 -16.04 -4.27
N ILE A 8 -0.28 -15.23 -4.78
CA ILE A 8 0.02 -14.19 -5.76
C ILE A 8 0.29 -12.91 -4.98
N GLU A 9 1.54 -12.46 -4.98
CA GLU A 9 2.01 -11.37 -4.12
C GLU A 9 2.69 -10.29 -4.97
N PHE A 10 2.30 -9.03 -4.73
CA PHE A 10 2.77 -7.87 -5.47
C PHE A 10 3.03 -6.68 -4.54
N PHE A 11 3.66 -5.65 -5.10
CA PHE A 11 3.63 -4.30 -4.56
C PHE A 11 2.87 -3.42 -5.54
N ALA A 12 1.93 -2.61 -5.06
CA ALA A 12 1.22 -1.62 -5.90
C ALA A 12 1.92 -0.26 -5.92
N ALA A 13 3.02 -0.11 -5.18
CA ALA A 13 3.80 1.12 -5.11
C ALA A 13 5.26 0.79 -4.84
N ALA A 14 6.17 1.74 -5.12
CA ALA A 14 7.60 1.58 -4.92
C ALA A 14 8.25 2.88 -4.46
N ASN A 15 9.28 2.76 -3.63
CA ASN A 15 10.19 3.85 -3.30
C ASN A 15 11.36 3.82 -4.30
N THR A 16 11.45 4.83 -5.16
CA THR A 16 12.41 4.88 -6.28
C THR A 16 13.42 6.02 -6.11
N ALA A 17 14.40 6.07 -7.01
CA ALA A 17 15.36 7.18 -7.11
C ALA A 17 14.69 8.53 -7.41
N GLU A 18 13.52 8.52 -8.05
CA GLU A 18 12.73 9.72 -8.37
C GLU A 18 11.68 10.03 -7.28
N GLY A 19 11.70 9.28 -6.18
CA GLY A 19 10.73 9.37 -5.10
C GLY A 19 9.68 8.26 -5.17
N PHE A 20 8.53 8.54 -4.59
CA PHE A 20 7.46 7.57 -4.44
C PHE A 20 6.65 7.40 -5.73
N LEU A 21 6.57 6.17 -6.22
CA LEU A 21 5.81 5.79 -7.41
C LEU A 21 4.66 4.88 -7.00
N SER A 22 3.47 5.12 -7.55
CA SER A 22 2.28 4.33 -7.24
C SER A 22 1.55 3.90 -8.49
N TYR A 23 1.07 2.66 -8.45
CA TYR A 23 0.27 2.01 -9.48
C TYR A 23 -1.12 1.63 -8.96
N PHE A 24 -1.60 2.28 -7.91
CA PHE A 24 -2.90 1.98 -7.29
C PHE A 24 -4.05 2.18 -8.29
N ASP A 25 -3.97 3.16 -9.19
CA ASP A 25 -4.99 3.43 -10.20
C ASP A 25 -5.05 2.27 -11.21
N GLU A 26 -3.90 1.84 -11.70
CA GLU A 26 -3.74 0.74 -12.65
C GLU A 26 -4.13 -0.61 -12.05
N VAL A 27 -3.96 -0.76 -10.73
CA VAL A 27 -4.25 -2.01 -10.02
C VAL A 27 -5.71 -2.05 -9.54
N PHE A 28 -6.11 -1.11 -8.70
CA PHE A 28 -7.39 -1.14 -7.97
C PHE A 28 -8.53 -0.45 -8.73
N PHE A 29 -8.24 0.40 -9.71
CA PHE A 29 -9.24 1.03 -10.59
C PHE A 29 -9.23 0.43 -12.01
N ALA A 30 -8.53 -0.69 -12.22
CA ALA A 30 -8.52 -1.40 -13.48
C ALA A 30 -9.95 -1.75 -13.96
N PRO A 31 -10.22 -1.76 -15.29
CA PRO A 31 -11.55 -2.05 -15.82
C PRO A 31 -12.15 -3.41 -15.41
N ARG A 32 -11.32 -4.38 -15.01
CA ARG A 32 -11.75 -5.68 -14.50
C ARG A 32 -12.36 -5.64 -13.10
N ILE A 33 -12.11 -4.57 -12.34
CA ILE A 33 -12.58 -4.41 -10.96
C ILE A 33 -14.02 -3.91 -11.00
N GLU A 34 -14.92 -4.69 -10.43
CA GLU A 34 -16.37 -4.43 -10.42
C GLU A 34 -16.88 -3.97 -9.06
N ARG A 35 -16.10 -4.17 -7.99
CA ARG A 35 -16.40 -3.65 -6.66
C ARG A 35 -15.12 -3.20 -5.97
N ARG A 36 -15.17 -2.03 -5.33
CA ARG A 36 -14.05 -1.46 -4.58
C ARG A 36 -14.50 -1.15 -3.15
N TYR A 37 -13.72 -1.61 -2.19
CA TYR A 37 -13.86 -1.26 -0.78
C TYR A 37 -12.61 -0.49 -0.35
N ILE A 38 -12.79 0.80 -0.11
CA ILE A 38 -11.72 1.72 0.26
C ILE A 38 -11.70 1.83 1.79
N ILE A 39 -10.65 1.27 2.40
CA ILE A 39 -10.49 1.30 3.86
C ILE A 39 -9.82 2.60 4.26
N LYS A 40 -10.47 3.39 5.11
CA LYS A 40 -9.92 4.62 5.70
C LYS A 40 -9.58 4.39 7.17
N GLY A 41 -8.43 4.91 7.62
CA GLY A 41 -8.09 4.94 9.04
C GLY A 41 -6.63 5.26 9.31
N GLY A 42 -6.31 5.70 10.53
CA GLY A 42 -4.93 5.98 10.94
C GLY A 42 -4.05 4.72 11.03
N PRO A 43 -2.73 4.88 11.25
CA PRO A 43 -1.85 3.77 11.62
C PRO A 43 -2.41 3.00 12.82
N GLY A 44 -2.32 1.67 12.81
CA GLY A 44 -2.79 0.83 13.92
C GLY A 44 -4.31 0.58 14.00
N THR A 45 -5.14 1.15 13.11
CA THR A 45 -6.60 0.90 13.12
C THR A 45 -7.01 -0.47 12.57
N GLY A 46 -6.06 -1.38 12.32
CA GLY A 46 -6.34 -2.75 11.88
C GLY A 46 -6.63 -2.94 10.39
N LYS A 47 -6.31 -1.97 9.52
CA LYS A 47 -6.56 -2.04 8.07
C LYS A 47 -5.99 -3.31 7.42
N SER A 48 -4.68 -3.52 7.57
CA SER A 48 -4.01 -4.71 7.02
C SER A 48 -4.53 -6.01 7.63
N SER A 49 -4.79 -6.03 8.94
CA SER A 49 -5.37 -7.20 9.62
C SER A 49 -6.76 -7.55 9.08
N LEU A 50 -7.61 -6.55 8.82
CA LEU A 50 -8.92 -6.73 8.21
C LEU A 50 -8.77 -7.32 6.79
N MET A 51 -7.87 -6.76 5.97
CA MET A 51 -7.61 -7.27 4.62
C MET A 51 -7.16 -8.74 4.65
N ARG A 52 -6.22 -9.10 5.54
CA ARG A 52 -5.76 -10.49 5.73
C ARG A 52 -6.89 -11.43 6.15
N LEU A 53 -7.75 -10.98 7.05
CA LEU A 53 -8.90 -11.77 7.51
C LEU A 53 -9.86 -12.06 6.35
N ILE A 54 -10.17 -11.05 5.54
CA ILE A 54 -11.06 -11.19 4.38
C ILE A 54 -10.41 -12.09 3.32
N ALA A 55 -9.14 -11.87 3.02
CA ALA A 55 -8.36 -12.66 2.06
C ALA A 55 -8.35 -14.16 2.43
N ARG A 56 -7.98 -14.49 3.68
CA ARG A 56 -8.03 -15.88 4.18
C ARG A 56 -9.42 -16.49 4.06
N ARG A 57 -10.47 -15.72 4.35
CA ARG A 57 -11.85 -16.21 4.23
C ARG A 57 -12.23 -16.46 2.77
N ALA A 58 -11.72 -15.67 1.82
CA ALA A 58 -11.91 -15.88 0.40
C ALA A 58 -11.16 -17.11 -0.12
N GLU A 59 -9.91 -17.31 0.31
CA GLU A 59 -9.11 -18.50 -0.01
C GLU A 59 -9.79 -19.78 0.48
N GLN A 60 -10.34 -19.78 1.70
CA GLN A 60 -11.12 -20.88 2.27
C GLN A 60 -12.40 -21.20 1.47
N LYS A 61 -12.92 -20.22 0.72
CA LYS A 61 -14.04 -20.41 -0.22
C LYS A 61 -13.58 -20.85 -1.62
N GLY A 62 -12.28 -21.11 -1.80
CA GLY A 62 -11.71 -21.54 -3.08
C GLY A 62 -11.42 -20.40 -4.05
N LEU A 63 -11.60 -19.13 -3.65
CA LEU A 63 -11.31 -17.98 -4.52
C LEU A 63 -9.81 -17.74 -4.65
N ILE A 64 -9.40 -17.19 -5.81
CA ILE A 64 -8.05 -16.68 -6.03
C ILE A 64 -7.94 -15.31 -5.35
N VAL A 65 -6.82 -15.08 -4.67
CA VAL A 65 -6.52 -13.82 -4.00
C VAL A 65 -5.14 -13.32 -4.44
N GLU A 66 -5.09 -12.06 -4.84
CA GLU A 66 -3.86 -11.30 -5.10
C GLU A 66 -3.61 -10.39 -3.88
N TYR A 67 -2.41 -10.43 -3.33
CA TYR A 67 -1.99 -9.63 -2.18
C TYR A 67 -1.08 -8.49 -2.63
N TYR A 68 -1.34 -7.29 -2.15
CA TYR A 68 -0.51 -6.11 -2.42
C TYR A 68 0.08 -5.59 -1.11
N TYR A 69 1.40 -5.76 -0.97
CA TYR A 69 2.15 -5.38 0.22
C TYR A 69 2.53 -3.90 0.20
N CYS A 70 2.66 -3.32 1.40
CA CYS A 70 3.08 -1.94 1.54
C CYS A 70 4.55 -1.78 1.19
N SER A 71 4.84 -0.85 0.29
CA SER A 71 6.21 -0.51 -0.17
C SER A 71 7.14 0.02 0.93
N SER A 72 6.57 0.35 2.09
CA SER A 72 7.27 0.90 3.25
C SER A 72 7.22 0.01 4.48
N ASP A 73 6.33 -0.98 4.51
CA ASP A 73 6.17 -1.94 5.60
C ASP A 73 5.74 -3.28 4.99
N THR A 74 6.71 -4.16 4.77
CA THR A 74 6.48 -5.46 4.14
C THR A 74 5.58 -6.39 4.98
N GLU A 75 5.38 -6.08 6.27
CA GLU A 75 4.42 -6.80 7.12
C GLU A 75 3.03 -6.18 7.09
N SER A 76 2.81 -5.12 6.32
CA SER A 76 1.51 -4.50 6.08
C SER A 76 1.02 -4.76 4.66
N LEU A 77 -0.30 -4.71 4.50
CA LEU A 77 -0.96 -4.80 3.20
C LEU A 77 -1.49 -3.42 2.84
N ASP A 78 -1.29 -3.05 1.58
CA ASP A 78 -1.91 -1.90 0.94
C ASP A 78 -3.22 -2.30 0.24
N GLY A 79 -3.35 -3.56 -0.19
CA GLY A 79 -4.59 -4.04 -0.78
C GLY A 79 -4.64 -5.54 -1.03
N VAL A 80 -5.85 -6.01 -1.38
CA VAL A 80 -6.12 -7.37 -1.86
C VAL A 80 -7.13 -7.31 -3.01
N ILE A 81 -6.94 -8.18 -4.01
CA ILE A 81 -7.92 -8.41 -5.08
C ILE A 81 -8.43 -9.85 -4.99
N ILE A 82 -9.74 -10.01 -4.96
CA ILE A 82 -10.41 -11.31 -4.82
C ILE A 82 -11.13 -11.64 -6.12
N GLY A 83 -10.85 -12.83 -6.67
CA GLY A 83 -11.48 -13.33 -7.89
C GLY A 83 -11.27 -12.42 -9.11
N SER A 84 -10.20 -11.62 -9.12
CA SER A 84 -9.89 -10.60 -10.14
C SER A 84 -10.97 -9.52 -10.36
N ARG A 85 -11.91 -9.36 -9.43
CA ARG A 85 -13.12 -8.51 -9.60
C ARG A 85 -13.41 -7.61 -8.41
N VAL A 86 -13.01 -8.00 -7.20
CA VAL A 86 -13.26 -7.22 -5.98
C VAL A 86 -11.95 -6.73 -5.40
N ALA A 87 -11.76 -5.42 -5.34
CA ALA A 87 -10.60 -4.79 -4.72
C ALA A 87 -10.95 -4.29 -3.31
N ILE A 88 -10.05 -4.52 -2.36
CA ILE A 88 -10.12 -3.99 -1.00
C ILE A 88 -8.75 -3.39 -0.70
N PHE A 89 -8.66 -2.09 -0.43
CA PHE A 89 -7.37 -1.42 -0.33
C PHE A 89 -7.38 -0.23 0.64
N ASP A 90 -6.19 0.14 1.11
CA ASP A 90 -5.96 1.27 1.98
C ASP A 90 -6.06 2.59 1.18
N GLY A 91 -7.04 3.41 1.52
CA GLY A 91 -7.25 4.75 0.94
C GLY A 91 -6.72 5.88 1.82
N THR A 92 -5.73 5.62 2.67
CA THR A 92 -5.12 6.61 3.58
C THR A 92 -3.93 7.31 2.91
N ALA A 93 -3.62 8.54 3.34
CA ALA A 93 -2.45 9.29 2.87
C ALA A 93 -1.16 8.43 2.92
N PRO A 94 -0.28 8.50 1.90
CA PRO A 94 -0.24 9.47 0.79
C PRO A 94 -1.25 9.21 -0.33
N HIS A 95 -1.98 8.10 -0.29
CA HIS A 95 -2.95 7.65 -1.29
C HIS A 95 -4.38 7.86 -0.83
N SER A 96 -4.79 9.12 -0.64
CA SER A 96 -6.17 9.42 -0.30
C SER A 96 -7.08 9.19 -1.51
N TYR A 97 -7.63 7.98 -1.60
CA TYR A 97 -8.60 7.61 -2.63
C TYR A 97 -10.02 7.85 -2.16
N ASP A 98 -10.79 8.61 -2.92
CA ASP A 98 -12.22 8.78 -2.70
C ASP A 98 -13.03 7.93 -3.69
N THR A 99 -14.31 7.76 -3.41
CA THR A 99 -15.22 7.01 -4.28
C THR A 99 -15.42 7.75 -5.60
N VAL A 100 -15.27 7.05 -6.72
CA VAL A 100 -15.59 7.58 -8.06
C VAL A 100 -17.06 7.31 -8.39
N LEU A 101 -17.52 6.08 -8.13
CA LEU A 101 -18.90 5.62 -8.34
C LEU A 101 -19.48 5.12 -7.00
N ALA A 102 -19.71 6.07 -6.09
CA ALA A 102 -20.18 5.80 -4.73
C ALA A 102 -21.47 4.96 -4.70
N GLY A 103 -21.47 3.89 -3.90
CA GLY A 103 -22.60 2.96 -3.72
C GLY A 103 -22.81 1.99 -4.89
N ALA A 104 -22.56 2.43 -6.13
CA ALA A 104 -22.69 1.63 -7.34
C ALA A 104 -21.51 0.65 -7.53
N GLN A 105 -20.28 1.13 -7.34
CA GLN A 105 -19.06 0.33 -7.44
C GLN A 105 -18.21 0.45 -6.18
N ASP A 106 -18.30 1.58 -5.48
CA ASP A 106 -17.34 1.96 -4.43
C ASP A 106 -18.00 2.10 -3.08
N GLU A 107 -17.36 1.54 -2.06
CA GLU A 107 -17.75 1.68 -0.66
C GLU A 107 -16.58 2.13 0.19
N ILE A 108 -16.84 3.03 1.15
CA ILE A 108 -15.87 3.42 2.17
C ILE A 108 -16.09 2.59 3.42
N ILE A 109 -15.02 1.95 3.89
CA ILE A 109 -14.96 1.31 5.21
C ILE A 109 -14.16 2.22 6.12
N ASN A 110 -14.84 2.98 6.99
CA ASN A 110 -14.19 3.90 7.93
C ASN A 110 -13.82 3.18 9.22
N LEU A 111 -12.55 2.79 9.37
CA LEU A 111 -12.00 2.28 10.62
C LEU A 111 -11.52 3.39 11.56
N GLY A 112 -11.40 4.62 11.06
CA GLY A 112 -11.05 5.80 11.86
C GLY A 112 -12.10 6.13 12.93
N GLN A 113 -13.35 5.66 12.79
CA GLN A 113 -14.38 5.88 13.81
C GLN A 113 -14.12 5.15 15.14
N PHE A 114 -13.15 4.22 15.18
CA PHE A 114 -12.86 3.37 16.34
C PHE A 114 -11.58 3.76 17.10
N TRP A 115 -10.93 4.87 16.75
CA TRP A 115 -9.75 5.32 17.49
C TRP A 115 -10.09 5.93 18.86
N ASP A 116 -9.12 5.89 19.76
CA ASP A 116 -9.22 6.58 21.05
C ASP A 116 -8.70 8.01 20.90
N SER A 117 -9.62 8.95 20.64
CA SER A 117 -9.27 10.36 20.43
C SER A 117 -8.59 10.97 21.65
N GLU A 118 -9.05 10.64 22.86
CA GLU A 118 -8.50 11.20 24.10
C GLU A 118 -7.05 10.74 24.30
N ALA A 119 -6.77 9.46 24.08
CA ALA A 119 -5.40 8.93 24.14
C ALA A 119 -4.48 9.54 23.07
N LEU A 120 -5.00 9.78 21.86
CA LEU A 120 -4.23 10.40 20.77
C LEU A 120 -3.95 11.88 21.03
N GLU A 121 -4.94 12.63 21.51
CA GLU A 121 -4.78 14.04 21.90
C GLU A 121 -3.75 14.19 23.01
N GLY A 122 -3.78 13.31 24.02
CA GLY A 122 -2.80 13.27 25.09
C GLY A 122 -1.35 13.01 24.64
N ARG A 123 -1.15 12.49 23.41
CA ARG A 123 0.17 12.23 22.82
C ARG A 123 0.47 13.08 21.58
N LEU A 124 -0.26 14.18 21.38
CA LEU A 124 -0.15 15.00 20.17
C LEU A 124 1.28 15.48 19.88
N SER A 125 2.05 15.86 20.90
CA SER A 125 3.45 16.28 20.76
C SER A 125 4.33 15.17 20.19
N ASP A 126 4.18 13.96 20.73
CA ASP A 126 4.97 12.79 20.35
C ASP A 126 4.61 12.37 18.91
N ILE A 127 3.31 12.35 18.60
CA ILE A 127 2.82 12.04 17.25
C ILE A 127 3.39 13.04 16.22
N ARG A 128 3.41 14.35 16.54
CA ARG A 128 4.01 15.37 15.67
C ARG A 128 5.51 15.16 15.50
N ALA A 129 6.24 14.89 16.57
CA ALA A 129 7.67 14.64 16.52
C ALA A 129 8.00 13.40 15.69
N LEU A 130 7.25 12.31 15.87
CA LEU A 130 7.38 11.09 15.08
C LEU A 130 7.04 11.33 13.60
N GLY A 131 6.00 12.11 13.32
CA GLY A 131 5.63 12.49 11.95
C GLY A 131 6.74 13.27 11.24
N ALA A 132 7.38 14.22 11.95
CA ALA A 132 8.52 14.98 11.43
C ALA A 132 9.74 14.08 11.17
N ARG A 133 10.08 13.20 12.12
CA ARG A 133 11.17 12.22 11.98
C ARG A 133 10.92 11.27 10.80
N LYS A 134 9.69 10.78 10.65
CA LYS A 134 9.30 9.94 9.50
C LYS A 134 9.56 10.68 8.19
N LYS A 135 9.07 11.93 8.08
CA LYS A 135 9.26 12.74 6.86
C LYS A 135 10.75 12.94 6.54
N GLN A 136 11.56 13.22 7.55
CA GLN A 136 13.02 13.37 7.36
C GLN A 136 13.66 12.07 6.87
N ALA A 137 13.34 10.94 7.50
CA ALA A 137 13.89 9.64 7.11
C ALA A 137 13.57 9.27 5.65
N TYR A 138 12.35 9.53 5.18
CA TYR A 138 12.01 9.33 3.76
C TYR A 138 12.80 10.26 2.85
N SER A 139 12.98 11.53 3.22
CA SER A 139 13.78 12.47 2.44
C SER A 139 15.24 12.00 2.29
N GLU A 140 15.83 11.49 3.36
CA GLU A 140 17.18 10.94 3.34
C GLU A 140 17.25 9.67 2.49
N ALA A 141 16.29 8.76 2.66
CA ALA A 141 16.18 7.53 1.87
C ALA A 141 16.11 7.81 0.36
N TYR A 142 15.26 8.75 -0.07
CA TYR A 142 15.18 9.15 -1.48
C TYR A 142 16.48 9.81 -1.97
N GLY A 143 17.16 10.58 -1.12
CA GLY A 143 18.50 11.11 -1.43
C GLY A 143 19.51 10.01 -1.71
N TYR A 144 19.53 8.94 -0.90
CA TYR A 144 20.40 7.79 -1.12
C TYR A 144 20.03 7.01 -2.38
N LEU A 145 18.74 6.81 -2.65
CA LEU A 145 18.27 6.13 -3.87
C LEU A 145 18.65 6.91 -5.13
N ALA A 146 18.50 8.24 -5.11
CA ALA A 146 18.92 9.12 -6.18
C ALA A 146 20.44 9.04 -6.44
N ALA A 147 21.24 9.09 -5.37
CA ALA A 147 22.69 8.97 -5.46
C ALA A 147 23.12 7.60 -6.04
N ALA A 148 22.50 6.51 -5.57
CA ALA A 148 22.76 5.17 -6.07
C ALA A 148 22.42 5.03 -7.57
N SER A 149 21.29 5.60 -7.99
CA SER A 149 20.90 5.63 -9.41
C SER A 149 21.90 6.42 -10.26
N ALA A 150 22.35 7.58 -9.80
CA ALA A 150 23.34 8.39 -10.52
C ALA A 150 24.67 7.64 -10.71
N ILE A 151 25.17 6.96 -9.66
CA ILE A 151 26.39 6.14 -9.74
C ILE A 151 26.21 5.01 -10.75
N ARG A 152 25.07 4.33 -10.71
CA ARG A 152 24.78 3.23 -11.63
C ARG A 152 24.71 3.68 -13.09
N SER A 153 24.07 4.82 -13.37
CA SER A 153 24.00 5.38 -14.72
C SER A 153 25.37 5.71 -15.30
N VAL A 154 26.30 6.22 -14.48
CA VAL A 154 27.69 6.47 -14.89
C VAL A 154 28.43 5.16 -15.16
N ALA A 155 28.28 4.15 -14.29
CA ALA A 155 28.90 2.85 -14.48
C ALA A 155 28.42 2.17 -15.78
N ASP A 156 27.11 2.18 -16.04
CA ASP A 156 26.52 1.58 -17.24
C ASP A 156 26.96 2.34 -18.51
N GLY A 157 27.06 3.68 -18.46
CA GLY A 157 27.58 4.49 -19.58
C GLY A 157 29.08 4.32 -19.84
N SER A 158 29.87 4.05 -18.79
CA SER A 158 31.32 3.82 -18.91
C SER A 158 31.63 2.47 -19.56
N VAL A 159 30.78 1.46 -19.35
CA VAL A 159 30.91 0.14 -19.99
C VAL A 159 30.63 0.23 -21.49
N MET A 160 29.70 1.08 -21.94
CA MET A 160 29.47 1.30 -23.38
C MET A 160 30.58 2.10 -24.09
N ALA A 161 31.37 2.89 -23.37
CA ALA A 161 32.52 3.61 -23.94
C ALA A 161 33.78 2.73 -24.10
N CYS A 162 33.75 1.49 -23.60
CA CYS A 162 34.86 0.54 -23.64
C CYS A 162 34.62 -0.68 -24.55
N VAL A 163 33.57 -0.68 -25.39
CA VAL A 163 33.29 -1.71 -26.41
C VAL A 163 33.31 -1.10 -27.80
#